data_AF-A0AAU9Y1L3-F1
#
_entry.id   AF-A0AAU9Y1L3-F1
#
_cell.length_a   1.000
_cell.length_b   1.000
_cell.length_c   1.000
_cell.angle_alpha   90.00
_cell.angle_beta   90.00
_cell.angle_gamma   90.00
#
_symmetry.space_group_name_H-M   'P 1'
#
loop_
_entity.id
_entity.type
_entity.pdbx_description
1 polymer ?
#
loop_
_entity_poly.entity_id
_entity_poly.type
_entity_poly.pdbx_seq_one_letter_code
_entity_poly.pdbx_strand_id
1 'polypeptide(L)'
;QFPQEISQSTFNGCNEINACSLIFLLVAYIFFRNGIKIPDLGPLPHDIFRMLCACIDLGNRSLPKRYLSVPEAATMLSFANISVTEPLPVRLEDDHVLSTACGQLYNLKVDRTYFLDIISNGKTSLFMVTSPRIMYINTHGQGAYGAVIVKGSTLNLRAFCDYFWEMETYHKSTYRNLSTVVFFLA
;
A
#
# COMPACT_ATOMS: atom_id res chain seq x y z
N GLN A 1 3.48 -2.25 -13.96
CA GLN A 1 3.27 -3.65 -13.50
C GLN A 1 4.58 -4.38 -13.62
N PHE A 2 4.87 -5.32 -12.73
CA PHE A 2 6.07 -6.16 -12.80
C PHE A 2 5.76 -7.54 -13.40
N PRO A 3 6.79 -8.28 -13.86
CA PRO A 3 6.66 -9.70 -14.19
C PRO A 3 6.11 -10.51 -13.02
N GLN A 4 5.48 -11.65 -13.31
CA GLN A 4 4.82 -12.49 -12.31
C GLN A 4 5.77 -12.93 -11.18
N GLU A 5 7.05 -13.10 -11.46
CA GLU A 5 8.11 -13.49 -10.52
C GLU A 5 8.39 -12.43 -9.46
N ILE A 6 8.02 -11.17 -9.72
CA ILE A 6 8.16 -10.07 -8.77
C ILE A 6 6.84 -9.87 -8.05
N SER A 7 6.47 -10.81 -7.18
CA SER A 7 5.31 -10.69 -6.30
C SER A 7 5.59 -11.37 -4.97
N GLN A 8 4.88 -11.02 -3.90
CA GLN A 8 5.07 -11.69 -2.61
C GLN A 8 4.81 -13.20 -2.67
N SER A 9 3.98 -13.66 -3.62
CA SER A 9 3.62 -15.07 -3.79
C SER A 9 4.63 -15.89 -4.59
N THR A 10 5.59 -15.26 -5.28
CA THR A 10 6.49 -15.92 -6.26
C THR A 10 7.95 -15.49 -6.16
N PHE A 11 8.24 -14.35 -5.52
CA PHE A 11 9.58 -13.79 -5.44
C PHE A 11 10.55 -14.76 -4.76
N ASN A 12 11.73 -14.94 -5.38
CA ASN A 12 12.76 -15.88 -4.94
C ASN A 12 12.26 -17.33 -4.71
N GLY A 13 11.28 -17.79 -5.47
CA GLY A 13 10.77 -19.17 -5.38
C GLY A 13 9.88 -19.43 -4.16
N CYS A 14 9.40 -18.37 -3.51
CA CYS A 14 8.34 -18.47 -2.51
C CYS A 14 7.05 -18.97 -3.15
N ASN A 15 6.24 -19.72 -2.40
CA ASN A 15 4.88 -20.12 -2.79
C ASN A 15 3.90 -19.71 -1.69
N GLU A 16 2.92 -18.87 -2.05
CA GLU A 16 1.74 -18.52 -1.21
C GLU A 16 2.06 -17.94 0.18
N ILE A 17 2.80 -16.82 0.22
CA ILE A 17 3.11 -16.15 1.48
C ILE A 17 2.17 -14.96 1.74
N ASN A 18 1.67 -14.89 2.98
CA ASN A 18 0.72 -13.91 3.47
C ASN A 18 1.42 -12.69 4.12
N ALA A 19 2.43 -12.14 3.42
CA ALA A 19 3.32 -11.12 3.98
C ALA A 19 2.93 -9.66 3.77
N CYS A 20 1.82 -9.41 3.08
CA CYS A 20 1.44 -8.09 2.60
C CYS A 20 1.48 -6.98 3.66
N SER A 21 0.95 -7.21 4.87
CA SER A 21 0.95 -6.20 5.95
C SER A 21 2.35 -5.84 6.44
N LEU A 22 3.25 -6.83 6.56
CA LEU A 22 4.64 -6.58 6.96
C LEU A 22 5.42 -5.89 5.83
N ILE A 23 5.25 -6.34 4.58
CA ILE A 23 5.88 -5.72 3.41
C ILE A 23 5.43 -4.26 3.29
N PHE A 24 4.13 -4.01 3.44
CA PHE A 24 3.55 -2.67 3.48
C PHE A 24 4.24 -1.78 4.52
N LEU A 25 4.37 -2.26 5.76
CA LEU A 25 4.98 -1.49 6.84
C LEU A 25 6.47 -1.23 6.60
N LEU A 26 7.21 -2.22 6.08
CA LEU A 26 8.62 -2.06 5.75
C LEU A 26 8.82 -0.99 4.67
N VAL A 27 8.03 -1.03 3.59
CA VAL A 27 8.09 -0.02 2.53
C VAL A 27 7.74 1.37 3.08
N ALA A 28 6.63 1.49 3.80
CA ALA A 28 6.20 2.76 4.38
C ALA A 28 7.22 3.33 5.37
N TYR A 29 7.81 2.48 6.22
CA TYR A 29 8.85 2.87 7.17
C TYR A 29 10.12 3.37 6.48
N ILE A 30 10.59 2.70 5.42
CA ILE A 30 11.77 3.14 4.67
C ILE A 30 11.54 4.52 4.06
N PHE A 31 10.36 4.75 3.48
CA PHE A 31 9.99 6.06 2.93
C PHE A 31 9.96 7.14 4.01
N PHE A 32 9.30 6.86 5.13
CA PHE A 32 9.21 7.76 6.27
C PHE A 32 10.60 8.10 6.84
N ARG A 33 11.39 7.07 7.20
CA ARG A 33 12.65 7.23 7.92
C ARG A 33 13.70 7.97 7.12
N ASN A 34 13.72 7.75 5.80
CA ASN A 34 14.71 8.36 4.89
C ASN A 34 14.18 9.62 4.19
N GLY A 35 12.95 10.05 4.47
CA GLY A 35 12.35 11.21 3.80
C GLY A 35 12.25 11.05 2.28
N ILE A 36 12.04 9.82 1.79
CA ILE A 36 11.96 9.54 0.36
C ILE A 36 10.67 10.16 -0.19
N LYS A 37 10.83 11.01 -1.20
CA LYS A 37 9.68 11.62 -1.89
C LYS A 37 9.06 10.62 -2.87
N ILE A 38 7.74 10.70 -3.05
CA ILE A 38 7.06 9.99 -4.13
C ILE A 38 7.70 10.41 -5.47
N PRO A 39 8.21 9.48 -6.29
CA PRO A 39 8.87 9.83 -7.54
C PRO A 39 7.90 10.47 -8.54
N ASP A 40 8.44 11.25 -9.46
CA ASP A 40 7.68 11.85 -10.57
C ASP A 40 7.04 10.81 -11.48
N LEU A 41 6.06 11.25 -12.29
CA LEU A 41 5.46 10.41 -13.34
C LEU A 41 6.55 9.91 -14.31
N GLY A 42 6.33 8.75 -14.93
CA GLY A 42 7.29 8.10 -15.83
C GLY A 42 7.86 6.80 -15.26
N PRO A 43 9.09 6.40 -15.63
CA PRO A 43 9.71 5.17 -15.14
C PRO A 43 9.85 5.13 -13.61
N LEU A 44 9.83 3.93 -13.03
CA LEU A 44 10.10 3.76 -11.61
C LEU A 44 11.62 3.86 -11.36
N PRO A 45 12.08 4.67 -10.39
CA PRO A 45 13.49 4.70 -10.01
C PRO A 45 13.98 3.32 -9.57
N HIS A 46 15.21 2.97 -9.97
CA HIS A 46 15.79 1.66 -9.70
C HIS A 46 15.91 1.36 -8.19
N ASP A 47 16.20 2.38 -7.37
CA ASP A 47 16.30 2.21 -5.92
C ASP A 47 14.96 1.86 -5.26
N ILE A 48 13.85 2.43 -5.74
CA ILE A 48 12.51 2.08 -5.26
C ILE A 48 12.17 0.65 -5.65
N PHE A 49 12.55 0.22 -6.85
CA PHE A 49 12.40 -1.17 -7.27
C PHE A 49 13.21 -2.13 -6.38
N ARG A 50 14.49 -1.86 -6.15
CA ARG A 50 15.35 -2.69 -5.29
C ARG A 50 14.83 -2.74 -3.86
N MET A 51 14.40 -1.60 -3.33
CA MET A 51 13.78 -1.51 -2.01
C MET A 51 12.52 -2.36 -1.92
N LEU A 52 11.62 -2.29 -2.92
CA LEU A 52 10.41 -3.13 -2.94
C LEU A 52 10.77 -4.61 -2.90
N CYS A 53 11.72 -5.05 -3.73
CA CYS A 53 12.18 -6.43 -3.76
C CYS A 53 12.77 -6.87 -2.41
N ALA A 54 13.58 -6.03 -1.77
CA ALA A 54 14.14 -6.29 -0.46
C ALA A 54 13.04 -6.40 0.62
N CYS A 55 12.02 -5.53 0.59
CA CYS A 55 10.89 -5.62 1.50
C CYS A 55 10.07 -6.89 1.30
N ILE A 56 9.85 -7.31 0.04
CA ILE A 56 9.17 -8.57 -0.28
C ILE A 56 9.96 -9.76 0.29
N ASP A 57 11.26 -9.84 0.02
CA ASP A 57 12.12 -10.92 0.51
C ASP A 57 12.15 -10.98 2.05
N LEU A 58 12.34 -9.83 2.71
CA LEU A 58 12.35 -9.75 4.18
C LEU A 58 10.99 -10.11 4.78
N GLY A 59 9.91 -9.56 4.23
CA GLY A 59 8.55 -9.86 4.67
C GLY A 59 8.22 -11.34 4.54
N ASN A 60 8.64 -11.97 3.44
CA ASN A 60 8.38 -13.38 3.18
C ASN A 60 9.11 -14.32 4.15
N ARG A 61 10.32 -13.97 4.61
CA ARG A 61 11.11 -14.78 5.56
C ARG A 61 10.62 -14.70 7.00
N SER A 62 9.88 -13.65 7.34
CA SER A 62 9.71 -13.23 8.73
C SER A 62 8.37 -13.62 9.36
N LEU A 63 7.53 -14.42 8.69
CA LEU A 63 6.11 -14.53 9.05
C LEU A 63 5.59 -15.93 9.42
N PRO A 64 4.58 -15.97 10.30
CA PRO A 64 3.78 -17.18 10.53
C PRO A 64 2.96 -17.53 9.28
N LYS A 65 2.52 -18.80 9.18
CA LYS A 65 1.70 -19.33 8.07
C LYS A 65 0.25 -18.81 8.05
N ARG A 66 0.01 -17.53 8.34
CA ARG A 66 -1.32 -16.88 8.30
C ARG A 66 -1.22 -15.41 7.90
N TYR A 67 -2.33 -14.81 7.47
CA TYR A 67 -2.43 -13.36 7.32
C TYR A 67 -2.30 -12.67 8.67
N LEU A 68 -1.54 -11.57 8.69
CA LEU A 68 -1.48 -10.63 9.80
C LEU A 68 -2.26 -9.37 9.43
N SER A 69 -3.02 -8.86 10.39
CA SER A 69 -3.51 -7.49 10.31
C SER A 69 -2.33 -6.50 10.37
N VAL A 70 -2.55 -5.26 9.91
CA VAL A 70 -1.51 -4.21 9.96
C VAL A 70 -1.08 -3.92 11.41
N PRO A 71 -1.98 -3.82 12.41
CA PRO A 71 -1.58 -3.71 13.81
C PRO A 71 -0.74 -4.89 14.31
N GLU A 72 -1.11 -6.12 13.97
CA GLU A 72 -0.31 -7.31 14.34
C GLU A 72 1.10 -7.25 13.74
N ALA A 73 1.21 -6.92 12.45
CA ALA A 73 2.50 -6.76 11.78
C ALA A 73 3.34 -5.62 12.38
N ALA A 74 2.71 -4.55 12.87
CA ALA A 74 3.40 -3.44 13.53
C ALA A 74 4.12 -3.87 14.80
N THR A 75 3.55 -4.81 15.57
CA THR A 75 4.21 -5.35 16.78
C THR A 75 5.49 -6.12 16.48
N MET A 76 5.66 -6.59 15.24
CA MET A 76 6.87 -7.29 14.80
C MET A 76 8.03 -6.35 14.46
N LEU A 77 7.75 -5.07 14.22
CA LEU A 77 8.75 -4.06 13.88
C LEU A 77 9.20 -3.30 15.14
N SER A 78 9.84 -4.00 16.07
CA SER A 78 10.24 -3.46 17.39
C SER A 78 11.18 -2.25 17.32
N PHE A 79 11.86 -2.03 16.20
CA PHE A 79 12.72 -0.88 15.95
C PHE A 79 11.96 0.39 15.53
N ALA A 80 10.64 0.31 15.32
CA ALA A 80 9.81 1.42 14.86
C ALA A 80 8.65 1.66 15.84
N ASN A 81 8.38 2.93 16.14
CA ASN A 81 7.18 3.32 16.85
C ASN A 81 6.06 3.59 15.83
N ILE A 82 5.07 2.69 15.77
CA ILE A 82 4.03 2.66 14.74
C ILE A 82 2.66 2.72 15.42
N SER A 83 1.81 3.63 14.98
CA SER A 83 0.38 3.67 15.31
C SER A 83 -0.44 3.45 14.04
N VAL A 84 -1.48 2.63 14.16
CA VAL A 84 -2.44 2.36 13.08
C VAL A 84 -3.79 2.84 13.57
N THR A 85 -4.48 3.67 12.78
CA THR A 85 -5.83 4.13 13.14
C THR A 85 -6.84 3.00 13.03
N GLU A 86 -8.00 3.17 13.66
CA GLU A 86 -9.12 2.25 13.45
C GLU A 86 -9.47 2.14 11.95
N PRO A 87 -9.72 0.93 11.44
CA PRO A 87 -10.07 0.74 10.03
C PRO A 87 -11.42 1.37 9.70
N LEU A 88 -11.46 2.17 8.63
CA LEU A 88 -12.68 2.77 8.10
C LEU A 88 -13.16 2.01 6.86
N PRO A 89 -14.41 1.52 6.82
CA PRO A 89 -14.97 0.92 5.61
C PRO A 89 -15.17 1.99 4.53
N VAL A 90 -14.59 1.77 3.36
CA VAL A 90 -14.67 2.65 2.19
C VAL A 90 -15.07 1.88 0.93
N ARG A 91 -15.65 2.60 -0.04
CA ARG A 91 -15.98 2.12 -1.39
C ARG A 91 -15.38 3.05 -2.45
N LEU A 92 -15.49 2.71 -3.73
CA LEU A 92 -15.20 3.66 -4.80
C LEU A 92 -16.36 4.66 -4.96
N GLU A 93 -17.58 4.13 -4.97
CA GLU A 93 -18.82 4.90 -5.13
C GLU A 93 -19.73 4.61 -3.93
N ASP A 94 -20.15 5.69 -3.26
CA ASP A 94 -21.05 5.69 -2.12
C ASP A 94 -21.76 7.05 -2.06
N ASP A 95 -22.99 7.09 -1.52
CA ASP A 95 -23.77 8.33 -1.39
C ASP A 95 -23.08 9.33 -0.46
N HIS A 96 -22.35 8.83 0.53
CA HIS A 96 -21.58 9.66 1.46
C HIS A 96 -20.13 9.77 0.98
N VAL A 97 -19.71 10.97 0.58
CA VAL A 97 -18.35 11.21 0.05
C VAL A 97 -17.25 10.72 1.00
N LEU A 98 -17.44 10.86 2.31
CA LEU A 98 -16.48 10.41 3.33
C LEU A 98 -16.44 8.88 3.47
N SER A 99 -17.43 8.16 2.96
CA SER A 99 -17.40 6.69 2.86
C SER A 99 -16.70 6.22 1.58
N THR A 100 -16.12 7.13 0.79
CA THR A 100 -15.36 6.77 -0.42
C THR A 100 -13.86 6.87 -0.20
N ALA A 101 -13.08 6.02 -0.87
CA ALA A 101 -11.63 6.10 -0.83
C ALA A 101 -11.13 7.46 -1.33
N CYS A 102 -11.73 8.02 -2.38
CA CYS A 102 -11.34 9.34 -2.89
C CYS A 102 -11.65 10.46 -1.90
N GLY A 103 -12.80 10.41 -1.22
CA GLY A 103 -13.14 11.41 -0.20
C GLY A 103 -12.20 11.37 1.00
N GLN A 104 -11.80 10.17 1.43
CA GLN A 104 -10.78 10.01 2.47
C GLN A 104 -9.42 10.56 2.03
N LEU A 105 -8.96 10.24 0.82
CA LEU A 105 -7.70 10.73 0.26
C LEU A 105 -7.72 12.26 0.05
N TYR A 106 -8.87 12.84 -0.31
CA TYR A 106 -9.05 14.28 -0.50
C TYR A 106 -8.91 15.07 0.81
N ASN A 107 -9.32 14.49 1.94
CA ASN A 107 -9.25 15.15 3.25
C ASN A 107 -7.85 15.15 3.88
N LEU A 108 -6.87 14.48 3.27
CA LEU A 108 -5.49 14.49 3.75
C LEU A 108 -4.89 15.88 3.54
N LYS A 109 -4.28 16.44 4.60
CA LYS A 109 -3.69 17.78 4.56
C LYS A 109 -2.40 17.77 3.72
N VAL A 110 -2.00 18.94 3.24
CA VAL A 110 -0.88 19.07 2.27
C VAL A 110 0.48 19.25 2.96
N ASP A 111 0.56 19.11 4.28
CA ASP A 111 1.74 19.45 5.08
C ASP A 111 2.74 18.29 5.26
N ARG A 112 2.35 17.05 4.93
CA ARG A 112 3.19 15.86 5.15
C ARG A 112 2.88 14.71 4.21
N THR A 113 3.73 13.68 4.27
CA THR A 113 3.45 12.38 3.64
C THR A 113 2.54 11.54 4.54
N TYR A 114 1.46 11.02 3.96
CA TYR A 114 0.56 10.07 4.61
C TYR A 114 0.78 8.68 4.07
N PHE A 115 0.73 7.69 4.95
CA PHE A 115 0.77 6.26 4.63
C PHE A 115 -0.57 5.67 5.03
N LEU A 116 -1.26 5.03 4.10
CA LEU A 116 -2.54 4.40 4.36
C LEU A 116 -2.52 2.97 3.83
N ASP A 117 -3.01 2.03 4.63
CA ASP A 117 -3.33 0.70 4.14
C ASP A 117 -4.74 0.67 3.57
N ILE A 118 -4.92 -0.09 2.49
CA ILE A 118 -6.25 -0.54 2.06
C ILE A 118 -6.27 -2.07 2.04
N ILE A 119 -7.24 -2.65 2.75
CA ILE A 119 -7.40 -4.09 2.91
C ILE A 119 -8.65 -4.55 2.16
N SER A 120 -8.48 -5.57 1.32
CA SER A 120 -9.59 -6.30 0.68
C SER A 120 -9.31 -7.79 0.73
N ASN A 121 -10.27 -8.58 1.22
CA ASN A 121 -10.12 -10.04 1.38
C ASN A 121 -8.80 -10.45 2.08
N GLY A 122 -8.39 -9.71 3.11
CA GLY A 122 -7.16 -9.94 3.86
C GLY A 122 -5.86 -9.51 3.15
N LYS A 123 -5.94 -9.00 1.92
CA LYS A 123 -4.81 -8.49 1.14
C LYS A 123 -4.60 -7.01 1.41
N THR A 124 -3.40 -6.66 1.85
CA THR A 124 -3.01 -5.29 2.20
C THR A 124 -2.29 -4.63 1.04
N SER A 125 -2.62 -3.37 0.75
CA SER A 125 -1.91 -2.53 -0.21
C SER A 125 -1.62 -1.15 0.39
N LEU A 126 -0.60 -0.47 -0.14
CA LEU A 126 -0.14 0.83 0.35
C LEU A 126 -0.63 1.97 -0.53
N PHE A 127 -1.22 3.00 0.08
CA PHE A 127 -1.25 4.35 -0.46
C PHE A 127 -0.20 5.22 0.24
N MET A 128 0.57 5.95 -0.55
CA MET A 128 1.39 7.07 -0.10
C MET A 128 0.89 8.34 -0.74
N VAL A 129 0.62 9.36 0.07
CA VAL A 129 0.05 10.62 -0.39
C VAL A 129 0.95 11.75 0.06
N THR A 130 1.39 12.57 -0.89
CA THR A 130 2.13 13.82 -0.64
C THR A 130 1.76 14.78 -1.75
N SER A 131 0.79 15.65 -1.50
CA SER A 131 0.24 16.52 -2.54
C SER A 131 1.35 17.31 -3.27
N PRO A 132 1.32 17.38 -4.61
CA PRO A 132 0.26 16.93 -5.51
C PRO A 132 0.39 15.46 -5.97
N ARG A 133 1.22 14.64 -5.34
CA ARG A 133 1.57 13.27 -5.74
C ARG A 133 0.87 12.22 -4.89
N ILE A 134 0.52 11.10 -5.53
CA ILE A 134 0.01 9.90 -4.88
C ILE A 134 0.65 8.66 -5.51
N MET A 135 0.95 7.66 -4.69
CA MET A 135 1.46 6.38 -5.14
C MET A 135 0.70 5.24 -4.45
N TYR A 136 0.33 4.23 -5.23
CA TYR A 136 -0.27 2.99 -4.75
C TYR A 136 0.69 1.83 -5.02
N ILE A 137 0.84 0.93 -4.05
CA ILE A 137 1.67 -0.28 -4.17
C ILE A 137 0.85 -1.49 -3.74
N ASN A 138 0.73 -2.45 -4.65
CA ASN A 138 0.22 -3.79 -4.36
C ASN A 138 1.33 -4.82 -4.63
N THR A 139 1.66 -5.66 -3.64
CA THR A 139 2.70 -6.69 -3.76
C THR A 139 2.17 -8.06 -4.16
N HIS A 140 0.85 -8.24 -4.23
CA HIS A 140 0.23 -9.48 -4.67
C HIS A 140 0.37 -9.68 -6.17
N GLY A 141 0.49 -10.94 -6.61
CA GLY A 141 0.33 -11.28 -8.02
C GLY A 141 -1.13 -11.17 -8.48
N GLN A 142 -1.33 -10.73 -9.72
CA GLN A 142 -2.62 -10.55 -10.38
C GLN A 142 -2.60 -11.21 -11.76
N GLY A 143 -3.05 -12.46 -11.85
CA GLY A 143 -3.04 -13.22 -13.11
C GLY A 143 -1.61 -13.37 -13.66
N ALA A 144 -1.38 -12.79 -14.84
CA ALA A 144 -0.08 -12.80 -15.52
C ALA A 144 0.93 -11.76 -15.00
N TYR A 145 0.51 -10.87 -14.09
CA TYR A 145 1.34 -9.80 -13.55
C TYR A 145 1.73 -10.06 -12.09
N GLY A 146 2.91 -9.58 -11.71
CA GLY A 146 3.35 -9.57 -10.32
C GLY A 146 2.81 -8.36 -9.57
N ALA A 147 3.63 -7.83 -8.69
CA ALA A 147 3.38 -6.60 -7.96
C ALA A 147 3.12 -5.42 -8.93
N VAL A 148 2.44 -4.40 -8.41
CA VAL A 148 2.09 -3.20 -9.15
C VAL A 148 2.40 -1.96 -8.32
N ILE A 149 2.97 -0.96 -9.00
CA ILE A 149 3.10 0.40 -8.49
C ILE A 149 2.37 1.32 -9.45
N VAL A 150 1.47 2.13 -8.92
CA VAL A 150 0.74 3.18 -9.66
C VAL A 150 1.16 4.52 -9.11
N LYS A 151 1.55 5.44 -9.98
CA LYS A 151 1.88 6.82 -9.63
C LYS A 151 0.83 7.73 -10.27
N GLY A 152 0.38 8.71 -9.53
CA GLY A 152 -0.63 9.65 -9.99
C GLY A 152 -0.54 11.00 -9.29
N SER A 153 -1.57 11.81 -9.50
CA SER A 153 -1.70 13.12 -8.87
C SER A 153 -2.94 13.22 -8.01
N THR A 154 -2.81 13.87 -6.85
CA THR A 154 -3.96 14.23 -6.00
C THR A 154 -4.85 15.30 -6.64
N LEU A 155 -4.41 15.95 -7.72
CA LEU A 155 -5.24 16.87 -8.51
C LEU A 155 -6.25 16.12 -9.39
N ASN A 156 -6.03 14.83 -9.62
CA ASN A 156 -6.95 13.96 -10.37
C ASN A 156 -7.24 12.67 -9.58
N LEU A 157 -7.61 12.83 -8.30
CA LEU A 157 -7.88 11.72 -7.39
C LEU A 157 -8.94 10.76 -7.92
N ARG A 158 -10.00 11.27 -8.54
CA ARG A 158 -11.07 10.41 -9.06
C ARG A 158 -10.55 9.44 -10.12
N ALA A 159 -9.83 9.93 -11.13
CA ALA A 159 -9.26 9.06 -12.16
C ALA A 159 -8.23 8.08 -11.59
N PHE A 160 -7.42 8.53 -10.62
CA PHE A 160 -6.50 7.63 -9.91
C PHE A 160 -7.26 6.54 -9.14
N CYS A 161 -8.36 6.90 -8.48
CA CYS A 161 -9.19 5.95 -7.75
C CYS A 161 -9.82 4.92 -8.66
N ASP A 162 -10.46 5.38 -9.74
CA ASP A 162 -11.13 4.52 -10.72
C ASP A 162 -10.11 3.52 -11.31
N TYR A 163 -8.90 3.99 -11.66
CA TYR A 163 -7.83 3.15 -12.21
C TYR A 163 -7.37 2.06 -11.24
N PHE A 164 -7.12 2.38 -9.96
CA PHE A 164 -6.69 1.34 -9.01
C PHE A 164 -7.83 0.36 -8.70
N TRP A 165 -9.08 0.81 -8.68
CA TRP A 165 -10.21 -0.08 -8.39
C TRP A 165 -10.45 -1.08 -9.53
N GLU A 166 -10.33 -0.62 -10.77
CA GLU A 166 -10.42 -1.44 -11.97
C GLU A 166 -9.30 -2.49 -12.01
N MET A 167 -8.06 -2.08 -11.71
CA MET A 167 -6.91 -2.98 -11.64
C MET A 167 -7.12 -4.14 -10.66
N GLU A 168 -7.75 -3.85 -9.52
CA GLU A 168 -8.02 -4.86 -8.50
C GLU A 168 -9.20 -5.76 -8.84
N THR A 169 -9.89 -5.52 -9.96
CA THR A 169 -11.04 -6.29 -10.47
C THR A 169 -12.23 -6.36 -9.50
N TYR A 170 -12.32 -5.43 -8.55
CA TYR A 170 -13.42 -5.37 -7.61
C TYR A 170 -14.60 -4.55 -8.15
N HIS A 171 -15.81 -4.91 -7.73
CA HIS A 171 -16.97 -4.07 -7.98
C HIS A 171 -16.82 -2.74 -7.23
N LYS A 172 -17.35 -1.65 -7.81
CA LYS A 172 -17.20 -0.30 -7.27
C LYS A 172 -17.82 -0.11 -5.88
N SER A 173 -18.85 -0.89 -5.57
CA SER A 173 -19.54 -0.90 -4.27
C SER A 173 -18.94 -1.87 -3.24
N THR A 174 -17.89 -2.61 -3.58
CA THR A 174 -17.22 -3.52 -2.64
C THR A 174 -16.59 -2.73 -1.50
N TYR A 175 -16.87 -3.11 -0.26
CA TYR A 175 -16.21 -2.51 0.90
C TYR A 175 -14.76 -2.94 1.00
N ARG A 176 -13.91 -1.97 1.33
CA ARG A 176 -12.50 -2.17 1.69
C ARG A 176 -12.24 -1.42 2.99
N ASN A 177 -11.33 -1.91 3.80
CA ASN A 177 -10.95 -1.21 5.03
C ASN A 177 -9.75 -0.32 4.75
N LEU A 178 -9.86 0.96 5.06
CA LEU A 178 -8.80 1.94 4.93
C LEU A 178 -8.34 2.36 6.32
N SER A 179 -7.04 2.30 6.59
CA SER A 179 -6.48 2.79 7.85
C SER A 179 -5.27 3.68 7.58
N THR A 180 -4.99 4.61 8.47
CA THR A 180 -3.79 5.47 8.40
C THR A 180 -2.72 4.89 9.29
N VAL A 181 -1.48 4.86 8.81
CA VAL A 181 -0.31 4.46 9.57
C VAL A 181 0.57 5.68 9.84
N VAL A 182 0.88 5.86 11.13
CA VAL A 182 1.71 6.95 11.63
C VAL A 182 2.97 6.37 12.23
N PHE A 183 4.10 6.86 11.76
CA PHE A 183 5.42 6.55 12.30
C PHE A 183 5.91 7.71 13.16
N PHE A 184 6.55 7.39 14.28
CA PHE A 184 7.19 8.37 15.14
C PHE A 184 8.71 8.19 15.10
N LEU A 185 9.45 9.30 15.06
CA LEU A 185 10.90 9.26 15.29
C LEU A 185 11.13 8.96 16.78
N ALA A 186 11.96 7.96 17.05
CA ALA A 186 12.47 7.66 18.39
C ALA A 186 13.50 8.70 18.81
#